data_AF-I2ACP9-F1
#
_entry.id   AF-I2ACP9-F1
#
_cell.length_a   1.000
_cell.length_b   1.000
_cell.length_c   1.000
_cell.angle_alpha   90.00
_cell.angle_beta   90.00
_cell.angle_gamma   90.00
#
_symmetry.space_group_name_H-M   'P 1'
#
loop_
_entity.id
_entity.type
_entity.pdbx_description
1 polymer ?
#
loop_
_entity_poly.entity_id
_entity_poly.type
_entity_poly.pdbx_seq_one_letter_code
_entity_poly.pdbx_strand_id
1 'polypeptide(L)' 'MTTDHSKEGRPRNGTTFSDTDSPSVTQQHDSTPNDKWRDDWYRRCIRASVDEQYYHLMPLGVRLQANVIRARFEGGDAA' A
#
# COMPACT_ATOMS: atom_id res chain seq x y z
N MET A 1 -24.20 -47.32 -2.03
CA MET A 1 -23.39 -47.12 -3.25
C MET A 1 -24.15 -46.16 -4.15
N THR A 2 -23.72 -44.91 -4.22
CA THR A 2 -24.13 -43.94 -5.25
C THR A 2 -22.87 -43.37 -5.86
N THR A 3 -22.82 -43.48 -7.18
CA THR A 3 -21.65 -43.28 -8.03
C THR A 3 -21.36 -41.80 -8.20
N ASP A 4 -20.15 -41.38 -7.83
CA ASP A 4 -19.58 -40.04 -8.03
C ASP A 4 -18.99 -39.93 -9.44
N HIS A 5 -19.59 -39.16 -10.36
CA HIS A 5 -18.95 -38.77 -11.62
C HIS A 5 -19.47 -37.39 -12.09
N SER A 6 -18.69 -36.33 -11.85
CA SER A 6 -18.60 -35.24 -12.82
C SER A 6 -17.22 -34.61 -12.84
N LYS A 7 -16.68 -34.63 -14.05
CA LYS A 7 -15.33 -34.30 -14.46
C LYS A 7 -15.10 -32.78 -14.58
N GLU A 8 -13.84 -32.44 -14.32
CA GLU A 8 -13.04 -31.42 -15.01
C GLU A 8 -13.19 -29.94 -14.62
N GLY A 9 -12.16 -29.45 -13.93
CA GLY A 9 -11.79 -28.04 -13.84
C GLY A 9 -10.37 -27.89 -13.31
N ARG A 10 -9.40 -27.82 -14.24
CA ARG A 10 -7.96 -27.48 -14.15
C ARG A 10 -7.39 -26.92 -12.81
N PRO A 11 -6.10 -27.18 -12.52
CA PRO A 11 -5.45 -26.69 -11.32
C PRO A 11 -5.37 -25.16 -11.39
N ARG A 12 -6.11 -24.48 -10.52
CA ARG A 12 -5.74 -23.11 -10.17
C ARG A 12 -4.61 -23.24 -9.18
N ASN A 13 -3.40 -23.08 -9.71
CA ASN A 13 -2.21 -22.64 -9.01
C ASN A 13 -2.65 -21.72 -7.88
N GLY A 14 -2.74 -22.28 -6.67
CA GLY A 14 -2.89 -21.49 -5.47
C GLY A 14 -1.59 -20.75 -5.36
N THR A 15 -1.54 -19.54 -5.92
CA THR A 15 -0.52 -18.56 -5.60
C THR A 15 -0.48 -18.56 -4.09
N THR A 16 0.63 -19.05 -3.55
CA THR A 16 0.97 -18.92 -2.14
C THR A 16 0.63 -17.50 -1.74
N PHE A 17 -0.50 -17.34 -1.05
CA PHE A 17 -0.78 -16.11 -0.33
C PHE A 17 0.27 -16.15 0.76
N SER A 18 1.44 -15.59 0.46
CA SER A 18 2.47 -15.38 1.45
C SER A 18 1.88 -14.35 2.39
N ASP A 19 1.21 -14.89 3.40
CA ASP A 19 0.86 -14.26 4.64
C ASP A 19 2.18 -13.78 5.23
N THR A 20 2.62 -12.62 4.78
CA THR A 20 3.81 -11.98 5.30
C THR A 20 3.35 -11.24 6.54
N ASP A 21 2.91 -12.00 7.54
CA ASP A 21 3.10 -11.64 8.93
C ASP A 21 4.61 -11.50 9.14
N SER A 22 5.13 -10.34 8.80
CA SER A 22 6.36 -9.83 9.38
C SER A 22 5.97 -8.92 10.55
N PRO A 23 5.69 -9.45 11.75
CA PRO A 23 5.61 -8.63 12.93
C PRO A 23 7.03 -8.31 13.36
N SER A 24 7.70 -7.36 12.72
CA SER A 24 9.05 -7.02 13.12
C SER A 24 9.36 -5.54 12.86
N VAL A 25 9.10 -4.79 13.92
CA VAL A 25 9.70 -3.50 14.26
C VAL A 25 9.21 -2.32 13.41
N THR A 26 8.37 -1.48 14.00
CA THR A 26 8.70 -0.09 14.36
C THR A 26 7.42 0.63 14.80
N GLN A 27 7.40 1.07 16.06
CA GLN A 27 6.43 1.99 16.65
C GLN A 27 4.95 1.67 16.38
N GLN A 28 4.37 0.99 17.38
CA GLN A 28 2.95 1.10 17.71
C GLN A 28 2.65 2.59 17.96
N HIS A 29 2.46 3.35 16.89
CA HIS A 29 1.83 4.65 16.97
C HIS A 29 0.46 4.34 17.54
N ASP A 30 0.15 4.88 18.72
CA ASP A 30 -1.15 4.81 19.38
C ASP A 30 -2.20 5.55 18.55
N SER A 31 -2.39 5.12 17.29
CA SER A 31 -3.43 5.59 16.40
C SER A 31 -4.74 5.10 17.00
N THR A 32 -5.49 6.03 17.59
CA THR A 32 -6.87 5.74 17.99
C THR A 32 -7.60 5.13 16.80
N PRO A 33 -8.65 4.29 17.00
CA PRO A 33 -9.33 3.60 15.89
C PRO A 33 -9.78 4.53 14.74
N ASN A 34 -9.89 5.84 15.00
CA ASN A 34 -10.26 6.90 14.07
C ASN A 34 -9.10 7.44 13.19
N ASP A 35 -7.84 7.08 13.44
CA ASP A 35 -6.69 7.67 12.73
C ASP A 35 -6.13 6.80 11.59
N LYS A 36 -6.59 5.55 11.46
CA LYS A 36 -6.09 4.61 10.43
C LYS A 36 -6.23 5.14 9.00
N TRP A 37 -7.27 5.92 8.73
CA TRP A 37 -7.48 6.54 7.40
C TRP A 37 -6.45 7.65 7.13
N ARG A 38 -5.98 8.36 8.16
CA ARG A 38 -4.93 9.37 8.04
C ARG A 38 -3.60 8.72 7.73
N ASP A 39 -3.29 7.62 8.42
CA ASP A 39 -2.08 6.84 8.18
C ASP A 39 -2.06 6.25 6.77
N ASP A 40 -3.20 5.73 6.30
CA ASP A 40 -3.34 5.26 4.93
C ASP A 40 -3.20 6.39 3.91
N TRP A 41 -3.87 7.53 4.14
CA TRP A 41 -3.75 8.71 3.30
C TRP A 41 -2.29 9.18 3.20
N TYR A 42 -1.57 9.24 4.33
CA TYR A 42 -0.17 9.65 4.37
C TYR A 42 0.74 8.66 3.66
N ARG A 43 0.52 7.35 3.82
CA ARG A 43 1.23 6.30 3.06
C ARG A 43 1.04 6.46 1.54
N ARG A 44 -0.16 6.81 1.09
CA ARG A 44 -0.42 7.09 -0.34
C ARG A 44 0.34 8.33 -0.82
N CYS A 45 0.44 9.38 0.01
CA CYS A 45 1.21 10.58 -0.31
C CYS A 45 2.70 10.28 -0.48
N ILE A 46 3.28 9.46 0.41
CA ILE A 46 4.68 9.00 0.32
C ILE A 46 4.90 8.18 -0.96
N ARG A 47 3.97 7.27 -1.29
CA ARG A 47 4.10 6.49 -2.53
C ARG A 47 4.02 7.39 -3.76
N ALA A 48 3.07 8.31 -3.79
CA ALA A 48 2.91 9.27 -4.88
C ALA A 48 4.11 10.23 -5.00
N SER A 49 4.86 10.48 -3.92
CA SER A 49 6.08 11.30 -4.00
C SER A 49 7.23 10.60 -4.70
N VAL A 50 7.21 9.27 -4.86
CA VAL A 50 8.30 8.52 -5.52
C VAL A 50 7.88 7.89 -6.86
N ASP A 51 6.62 7.44 -6.98
CA ASP A 51 6.11 6.77 -8.17
C ASP A 51 5.23 7.71 -8.99
N GLU A 52 5.69 8.05 -10.20
CA GLU A 52 4.99 8.95 -11.12
C GLU A 52 3.71 8.33 -11.70
N GLN A 53 3.70 7.03 -12.00
CA GLN A 53 2.50 6.36 -12.49
C GLN A 53 1.42 6.35 -11.41
N TYR A 54 1.81 6.07 -10.17
CA TYR A 54 0.91 6.16 -9.03
C TYR A 54 0.42 7.59 -8.79
N TYR A 55 1.31 8.59 -8.90
CA TYR A 55 0.98 10.01 -8.73
C TYR A 55 -0.17 10.48 -9.62
N HIS A 56 -0.16 10.13 -10.92
CA HIS A 56 -1.21 10.56 -11.85
C HIS A 56 -2.59 9.92 -11.60
N LEU A 57 -2.63 8.78 -10.92
CA LEU A 57 -3.87 8.10 -10.54
C LEU A 57 -4.47 8.65 -9.23
N MET A 58 -3.74 9.50 -8.50
CA MET A 58 -4.15 9.97 -7.18
C MET A 58 -4.98 11.27 -7.22
N PRO A 59 -5.89 11.45 -6.24
CA PRO A 59 -6.66 12.68 -6.10
C PRO A 59 -5.75 13.88 -5.78
N LEU A 60 -6.24 15.09 -6.07
CA LEU A 60 -5.47 16.34 -5.94
C LEU A 60 -4.85 16.51 -4.55
N GLY A 61 -5.57 16.20 -3.46
CA GLY A 61 -5.05 16.34 -2.10
C GLY A 61 -3.81 15.47 -1.83
N VAL A 62 -3.77 14.24 -2.37
CA VAL A 62 -2.61 13.35 -2.24
C VAL A 62 -1.44 13.88 -3.08
N ARG A 63 -1.71 14.38 -4.29
CA ARG A 63 -0.68 14.96 -5.17
C ARG A 63 -0.04 16.22 -4.57
N LEU A 64 -0.84 17.10 -3.95
CA LEU A 64 -0.32 18.29 -3.28
C LEU A 64 0.61 17.92 -2.12
N GLN A 65 0.20 16.98 -1.27
CA GLN A 65 1.03 16.51 -0.17
C GLN A 65 2.29 15.80 -0.68
N ALA A 66 2.19 15.01 -1.74
CA ALA A 66 3.34 14.37 -2.38
C ALA A 66 4.37 15.38 -2.89
N ASN A 67 3.93 16.49 -3.48
CA ASN A 67 4.82 17.58 -3.91
C ASN A 67 5.54 18.23 -2.73
N VAL A 68 4.84 18.45 -1.61
CA VAL A 68 5.46 18.97 -0.37
C VAL A 68 6.53 17.99 0.15
N ILE A 69 6.26 16.69 0.10
CA ILE A 69 7.23 15.66 0.49
C ILE A 69 8.45 15.72 -0.43
N ARG A 70 8.27 15.75 -1.76
CA ARG A 70 9.38 15.88 -2.73
C ARG A 70 10.25 17.11 -2.47
N ALA A 71 9.63 18.28 -2.30
CA ALA A 71 10.34 19.53 -2.07
C ALA A 71 11.20 19.49 -0.81
N ARG A 72 10.80 18.75 0.24
CA ARG A 72 11.60 18.58 1.46
C ARG A 72 12.87 17.77 1.23
N PHE A 73 12.85 16.81 0.31
CA PHE A 73 14.02 16.01 -0.03
C PHE A 73 14.92 16.71 -1.05
N GLU A 74 14.34 17.44 -2.00
CA GLU A 74 15.09 18.19 -3.02
C GLU A 74 15.78 19.44 -2.43
N GLY A 75 15.22 20.06 -1.39
CA GLY A 75 15.79 21.23 -0.73
C GLY A 75 16.90 20.92 0.31
N GLY A 76 17.24 19.65 0.52
CA GLY A 76 18.19 19.21 1.55
C GLY A 76 19.68 19.31 1.18
N ASP A 77 20.01 19.58 -0.08
CA ASP A 77 21.38 19.67 -0.60
C ASP A 77 21.85 21.13 -0.84
N ALA A 78 21.08 22.11 -0.36
CA ALA A 78 21.36 23.54 -0.53
C ALA A 78 21.85 24.24 0.76
N ALA A 79 22.57 23.54 1.64
CA ALA A 79 23.18 24.09 2.86
C ALA A 79 24.66 23.73 2.97
#